data_AF-A0A3A9B3L4-F1
#
_entry.id   AF-A0A3A9B3L4-F1
#
_cell.length_a   1.000
_cell.length_b   1.000
_cell.length_c   1.000
_cell.angle_alpha   90.00
_cell.angle_beta   90.00
_cell.angle_gamma   90.00
#
_symmetry.space_group_name_H-M   'P 1'
#
loop_
_entity.id
_entity.type
_entity.pdbx_description
1 polymer ?
#
loop_
_entity_poly.entity_id
_entity_poly.type
_entity_poly.pdbx_seq_one_letter_code
_entity_poly.pdbx_strand_id
1 'polypeptide(L)'
;MVINMGIINPRERLSAEDYLYLFWFEKIIRGAEIEYDEFQPTESMINHFNAYVKKWTEDFYHDPVHFEKPVDWDVERKKTPYFKEKLKAGHEFEIWAEQEFKKQGVRLGNFYDKSGQYSGENAFGLEIKHDMKLEETGNIYIEYQERLKNTLPWTNSGILKEDNAKYWIIGSSCEYYIFLKSDLYELYQSLRKSPLKIYGCHFVKEIANGTSKGFLMSRAKAKELCFASTISDFLSKINTEYYAAGYYVHGRRDCKYIANKPDASLQIYHSVDDAVHAGYKKCTDPSCFHK
;
A
#
# COMPACT_ATOMS: atom_id res chain seq x y z
N MET A 1 3.86 11.48 -1.26
CA MET A 1 5.17 12.06 -1.67
C MET A 1 5.74 11.15 -2.75
N VAL A 2 5.93 11.62 -3.98
CA VAL A 2 6.73 10.84 -4.96
C VAL A 2 8.16 10.95 -4.45
N ILE A 3 8.80 9.84 -4.14
CA ILE A 3 10.26 9.84 -4.06
C ILE A 3 10.72 10.03 -5.51
N ASN A 4 10.75 11.28 -5.95
CA ASN A 4 11.47 11.64 -7.15
C ASN A 4 12.92 11.54 -6.68
N MET A 5 13.63 10.45 -7.01
CA MET A 5 15.08 10.48 -6.91
C MET A 5 15.49 11.76 -7.64
N GLY A 6 16.01 12.73 -6.89
CA GLY A 6 15.91 14.13 -7.24
C GLY A 6 16.66 14.38 -8.54
N ILE A 7 15.96 14.61 -9.65
CA ILE A 7 16.59 15.20 -10.82
C ILE A 7 17.09 16.57 -10.37
N ILE A 8 18.40 16.74 -10.39
CA ILE A 8 19.08 17.95 -9.93
C ILE A 8 18.93 19.00 -11.03
N ASN A 9 18.38 20.16 -10.69
CA ASN A 9 18.32 21.29 -11.61
C ASN A 9 19.69 22.02 -11.59
N PRO A 10 20.49 21.98 -12.67
CA PRO A 10 21.81 22.63 -12.69
C PRO A 10 21.75 24.17 -12.59
N ARG A 11 20.55 24.76 -12.70
CA ARG A 11 20.33 26.21 -12.57
C ARG A 11 20.02 26.65 -11.14
N GLU A 12 19.84 25.70 -10.23
CA GLU A 12 19.53 25.97 -8.83
C GLU A 12 20.76 25.69 -7.96
N ARG A 13 20.76 26.28 -6.77
CA ARG A 13 21.80 25.97 -5.78
C ARG A 13 21.60 24.52 -5.31
N LEU A 14 22.66 23.74 -5.38
CA LEU A 14 22.68 22.37 -4.85
C LEU A 14 22.36 22.37 -3.35
N SER A 15 21.43 21.51 -2.96
CA SER A 15 21.14 21.17 -1.57
C SER A 15 22.23 20.26 -1.00
N ALA A 16 22.27 20.08 0.33
CA ALA A 16 23.21 19.17 0.96
C ALA A 16 23.02 17.73 0.48
N GLU A 17 21.77 17.34 0.25
CA GLU A 17 21.38 16.05 -0.31
C GLU A 17 21.91 15.87 -1.74
N ASP A 18 21.85 16.91 -2.58
CA ASP A 18 22.39 16.86 -3.95
C ASP A 18 23.91 16.61 -3.95
N TYR A 19 24.65 17.26 -3.05
CA TYR A 19 26.09 17.00 -2.90
C TYR A 19 26.37 15.55 -2.51
N LEU A 20 25.59 14.98 -1.59
CA LEU A 20 25.74 13.57 -1.18
C LEU A 20 25.40 12.61 -2.33
N TYR A 21 24.33 12.87 -3.08
CA TYR A 21 23.94 12.04 -4.22
C TYR A 21 25.01 12.01 -5.30
N LEU A 22 25.54 13.18 -5.68
CA LEU A 22 26.59 13.28 -6.69
C LEU A 22 27.89 12.62 -6.23
N PHE A 23 28.27 12.80 -4.97
CA PHE A 23 29.46 12.18 -4.40
C PHE A 23 29.38 10.65 -4.45
N TRP A 24 28.29 10.06 -3.96
CA TRP A 24 28.12 8.60 -3.96
C TRP A 24 27.97 8.02 -5.36
N PHE A 25 27.35 8.77 -6.27
CA PHE A 25 27.31 8.40 -7.69
C PHE A 25 28.73 8.29 -8.28
N GLU A 26 29.59 9.29 -8.08
CA GLU A 26 30.98 9.22 -8.56
C GLU A 26 31.77 8.11 -7.86
N LYS A 27 31.69 8.01 -6.53
CA LYS A 27 32.48 7.05 -5.76
C LYS A 27 32.08 5.60 -6.01
N ILE A 28 30.78 5.28 -5.96
CA ILE A 28 30.29 3.89 -6.06
C ILE A 28 30.01 3.49 -7.50
N ILE A 29 29.27 4.33 -8.24
CA ILE A 29 28.79 3.93 -9.58
C ILE A 29 29.88 4.10 -10.63
N ARG A 30 30.69 5.15 -10.52
CA ARG A 30 31.79 5.41 -11.45
C ARG A 30 33.15 4.92 -10.95
N GLY A 31 33.23 4.46 -9.70
CA GLY A 31 34.45 3.92 -9.11
C GLY A 31 35.54 4.96 -8.89
N ALA A 32 35.17 6.23 -8.70
CA ALA A 32 36.13 7.29 -8.44
C ALA A 32 36.76 7.14 -7.04
N GLU A 33 38.09 7.13 -6.97
CA GLU A 33 38.83 7.22 -5.72
C GLU A 33 38.93 8.69 -5.28
N ILE A 34 37.83 9.22 -4.76
CA ILE A 34 37.72 10.60 -4.30
C ILE A 34 37.24 10.66 -2.84
N GLU A 35 37.86 11.53 -2.05
CA GLU A 35 37.42 11.86 -0.70
C GLU A 35 36.47 13.06 -0.71
N TYR A 36 35.57 13.12 0.27
CA TYR A 36 34.49 14.11 0.25
C TYR A 36 35.02 15.55 0.32
N ASP A 37 36.11 15.78 1.05
CA ASP A 37 36.72 17.12 1.18
C ASP A 37 37.35 17.61 -0.13
N GLU A 38 37.66 16.70 -1.06
CA GLU A 38 38.22 16.97 -2.38
C GLU A 38 37.14 16.95 -3.48
N PHE A 39 35.89 16.63 -3.12
CA PHE A 39 34.79 16.47 -4.05
C PHE A 39 34.25 17.82 -4.53
N GLN A 40 34.38 18.07 -5.83
CA GLN A 40 33.83 19.25 -6.49
C GLN A 40 32.82 18.82 -7.57
N PRO A 41 31.51 19.07 -7.39
CA PRO A 41 30.53 18.73 -8.42
C PRO A 41 30.73 19.60 -9.66
N THR A 42 30.50 18.99 -10.83
CA THR A 42 30.54 19.67 -12.13
C THR A 42 29.19 19.55 -12.84
N GLU A 43 28.90 20.45 -13.77
CA GLU A 43 27.67 20.37 -14.57
C GLU A 43 27.58 19.05 -15.36
N SER A 44 28.69 18.54 -15.89
CA SER A 44 28.74 17.25 -16.57
C SER A 44 28.36 16.09 -15.63
N MET A 45 28.83 16.14 -14.38
CA MET A 45 28.47 15.15 -13.36
C MET A 45 26.97 15.20 -13.03
N ILE A 46 26.40 16.39 -12.87
CA ILE A 46 24.96 16.57 -12.67
C ILE A 46 24.17 15.96 -13.83
N ASN A 47 24.58 16.21 -15.08
CA ASN A 47 23.91 15.67 -16.25
C ASN A 47 24.01 14.13 -16.34
N HIS A 48 25.18 13.55 -16.00
CA HIS A 48 25.34 12.10 -15.94
C HIS A 48 24.50 11.46 -14.83
N PHE A 49 24.49 12.06 -13.64
CA PHE A 49 23.65 11.62 -12.54
C PHE A 49 22.16 11.67 -12.93
N ASN A 50 21.69 12.77 -13.52
CA ASN A 50 20.31 12.90 -13.97
C ASN A 50 19.94 11.85 -15.03
N ALA A 51 20.85 11.56 -15.97
CA ALA A 51 20.64 10.50 -16.97
C ALA A 51 20.57 9.11 -16.31
N TYR A 52 21.45 8.84 -15.34
CA TYR A 52 21.44 7.61 -14.56
C TYR A 52 20.13 7.46 -13.78
N VAL A 53 19.74 8.48 -13.00
CA VAL A 53 18.50 8.50 -12.21
C VAL A 53 17.28 8.31 -13.10
N LYS A 54 17.22 9.00 -14.26
CA LYS A 54 16.12 8.85 -15.20
C LYS A 54 16.00 7.41 -15.69
N LYS A 55 17.09 6.81 -16.15
CA LYS A 55 17.10 5.40 -16.59
C LYS A 55 16.68 4.47 -15.46
N TRP A 56 17.23 4.65 -14.28
CA TRP A 56 16.91 3.81 -13.12
C TRP A 56 15.45 3.93 -12.70
N THR A 57 14.90 5.14 -12.78
CA THR A 57 13.48 5.42 -12.51
C THR A 57 12.58 4.74 -13.54
N GLU A 58 12.95 4.78 -14.82
CA GLU A 58 12.24 4.06 -15.90
C GLU A 58 12.28 2.55 -15.66
N ASP A 59 13.45 1.99 -15.37
CA ASP A 59 13.62 0.56 -15.06
C ASP A 59 12.80 0.16 -13.82
N PHE A 60 12.84 0.97 -12.76
CA PHE A 60 12.09 0.75 -11.52
C PHE A 60 10.58 0.72 -11.76
N TYR A 61 10.04 1.70 -12.49
CA TYR A 61 8.60 1.72 -12.77
C TYR A 61 8.15 0.64 -13.76
N HIS A 62 9.06 0.12 -14.58
CA HIS A 62 8.77 -0.99 -15.47
C HIS A 62 8.70 -2.33 -14.72
N ASP A 63 9.60 -2.56 -13.75
CA ASP A 63 9.64 -3.81 -12.97
C ASP A 63 9.94 -3.54 -11.47
N PRO A 64 8.98 -2.97 -10.72
CA PRO A 64 9.20 -2.61 -9.32
C PRO A 64 9.51 -3.82 -8.45
N VAL A 65 8.97 -5.00 -8.77
CA VAL A 65 9.23 -6.26 -8.06
C VAL A 65 10.71 -6.64 -8.08
N HIS A 66 11.41 -6.34 -9.17
CA HIS A 66 12.85 -6.59 -9.25
C HIS A 66 13.64 -5.75 -8.26
N PHE A 67 13.26 -4.48 -8.07
CA PHE A 67 14.05 -3.51 -7.31
C PHE A 67 13.60 -3.37 -5.86
N GLU A 68 12.30 -3.37 -5.59
CA GLU A 68 11.75 -3.27 -4.24
C GLU A 68 12.06 -4.53 -3.42
N LYS A 69 12.28 -4.33 -2.13
CA LYS A 69 12.61 -5.40 -1.17
C LYS A 69 11.80 -5.18 0.11
N PRO A 70 11.26 -6.26 0.72
CA PRO A 70 10.56 -6.13 1.98
C PRO A 70 11.52 -5.63 3.06
N VAL A 71 11.04 -4.70 3.89
CA VAL A 71 11.82 -4.21 5.03
C VAL A 71 11.83 -5.26 6.13
N ASP A 72 13.03 -5.63 6.58
CA ASP A 72 13.22 -6.57 7.67
C ASP A 72 13.51 -5.83 8.99
N TRP A 73 12.48 -5.72 9.84
CA TRP A 73 12.57 -5.02 11.13
C TRP A 73 13.23 -5.83 12.25
N ASP A 74 13.41 -7.13 12.08
CA ASP A 74 13.90 -8.03 13.14
C ASP A 74 15.26 -8.60 12.74
N VAL A 75 16.29 -7.75 12.79
CA VAL A 75 17.66 -8.09 12.39
C VAL A 75 18.29 -9.17 13.29
N GLU A 76 17.79 -9.33 14.51
CA GLU A 76 18.32 -10.30 15.49
C GLU A 76 17.80 -11.73 15.21
N ARG A 77 16.60 -11.85 14.62
CA ARG A 77 16.02 -13.15 14.30
C ARG A 77 16.65 -13.76 13.04
N LYS A 78 17.30 -14.91 13.22
CA LYS A 78 17.76 -15.76 12.10
C LYS A 78 16.56 -16.28 11.30
N LYS A 79 16.39 -15.75 10.09
CA LYS A 79 15.33 -16.14 9.15
C LYS A 79 15.79 -17.29 8.25
N THR A 80 14.95 -18.31 8.12
CA THR A 80 15.19 -19.42 7.19
C THR A 80 15.00 -18.95 5.75
N PRO A 81 15.60 -19.64 4.75
CA PRO A 81 15.34 -19.36 3.34
C PRO A 81 13.84 -19.38 3.01
N TYR A 82 13.13 -20.40 3.51
CA TYR A 82 11.68 -20.51 3.39
C TYR A 82 10.93 -19.27 3.86
N PHE A 83 11.30 -18.73 5.03
CA PHE A 83 10.65 -17.52 5.57
C PHE A 83 10.93 -16.30 4.69
N LYS A 84 12.16 -16.15 4.17
CA LYS A 84 12.52 -15.06 3.25
C LYS A 84 11.75 -15.16 1.93
N GLU A 85 11.55 -16.35 1.40
CA GLU A 85 10.73 -16.58 0.20
C GLU A 85 9.27 -16.21 0.46
N LYS A 86 8.72 -16.52 1.63
CA LYS A 86 7.34 -16.12 1.98
C LYS A 86 7.19 -14.62 2.14
N LEU A 87 8.15 -13.95 2.78
CA LEU A 87 8.18 -12.49 2.85
C LEU A 87 8.27 -11.85 1.46
N LYS A 88 9.14 -12.38 0.59
CA LYS A 88 9.27 -11.89 -0.79
C LYS A 88 7.95 -12.04 -1.55
N ALA A 89 7.33 -13.22 -1.51
CA ALA A 89 6.07 -13.46 -2.21
C ALA A 89 4.92 -12.58 -1.69
N GLY A 90 4.87 -12.31 -0.38
CA GLY A 90 3.91 -11.37 0.19
C GLY A 90 4.11 -9.95 -0.36
N HIS A 91 5.35 -9.48 -0.35
CA HIS A 91 5.71 -8.16 -0.85
C HIS A 91 5.47 -7.99 -2.35
N GLU A 92 5.71 -9.02 -3.16
CA GLU A 92 5.40 -9.01 -4.59
C GLU A 92 3.91 -8.76 -4.87
N PHE A 93 3.03 -9.31 -4.03
CA PHE A 93 1.59 -9.09 -4.13
C PHE A 93 1.18 -7.69 -3.66
N GLU A 94 1.81 -7.15 -2.61
CA GLU A 94 1.63 -5.76 -2.18
C GLU A 94 1.98 -4.78 -3.30
N ILE A 95 3.15 -4.95 -3.92
CA ILE A 95 3.58 -4.13 -5.07
C ILE A 95 2.57 -4.23 -6.21
N TRP A 96 2.12 -5.45 -6.55
CA TRP A 96 1.12 -5.63 -7.59
C TRP A 96 -0.18 -4.87 -7.27
N ALA A 97 -0.70 -4.99 -6.04
CA ALA A 97 -1.91 -4.28 -5.63
C ALA A 97 -1.72 -2.76 -5.72
N GLU A 98 -0.61 -2.23 -5.22
CA GLU A 98 -0.28 -0.81 -5.32
C GLU A 98 -0.24 -0.31 -6.77
N GLN A 99 0.35 -1.07 -7.69
CA GLN A 99 0.37 -0.71 -9.11
C GLN A 99 -1.04 -0.72 -9.71
N GLU A 100 -1.91 -1.67 -9.34
CA GLU A 100 -3.30 -1.67 -9.79
C GLU A 100 -4.08 -0.46 -9.28
N PHE A 101 -3.92 -0.05 -8.02
CA PHE A 101 -4.51 1.19 -7.52
C PHE A 101 -3.95 2.43 -8.22
N LYS A 102 -2.64 2.46 -8.48
CA LYS A 102 -1.96 3.56 -9.16
C LYS A 102 -2.42 3.73 -10.60
N LYS A 103 -2.70 2.64 -11.32
CA LYS A 103 -3.31 2.67 -12.67
C LYS A 103 -4.67 3.37 -12.69
N GLN A 104 -5.39 3.32 -11.56
CA GLN A 104 -6.66 4.01 -11.35
C GLN A 104 -6.48 5.42 -10.76
N GLY A 105 -5.25 5.93 -10.66
CA GLY A 105 -4.94 7.26 -10.11
C GLY A 105 -4.93 7.33 -8.58
N VAL A 106 -5.03 6.21 -7.88
CA VAL A 106 -5.09 6.16 -6.41
C VAL A 106 -3.74 5.78 -5.83
N ARG A 107 -3.33 6.47 -4.76
CA ARG A 107 -2.15 6.10 -3.96
C ARG A 107 -2.63 5.68 -2.57
N LEU A 108 -2.26 4.47 -2.15
CA LEU A 108 -2.72 3.91 -0.87
C LEU A 108 -2.14 4.63 0.35
N GLY A 109 -0.92 5.18 0.22
CA GLY A 109 -0.24 5.85 1.33
C GLY A 109 0.19 4.87 2.41
N ASN A 110 0.99 3.88 2.03
CA ASN A 110 1.46 2.82 2.92
C ASN A 110 2.34 3.36 4.03
N PHE A 111 2.22 2.73 5.20
CA PHE A 111 3.08 3.02 6.33
C PHE A 111 4.32 2.14 6.28
N TYR A 112 5.50 2.75 6.29
CA TYR A 112 6.79 2.05 6.25
C TYR A 112 7.51 2.09 7.58
N ASP A 113 6.88 2.55 8.65
CA ASP A 113 7.46 2.50 9.99
C ASP A 113 6.63 1.58 10.89
N LYS A 114 7.26 1.10 11.96
CA LYS A 114 6.66 0.16 12.90
C LYS A 114 5.37 0.73 13.54
N SER A 115 5.33 2.03 13.85
CA SER A 115 4.19 2.65 14.52
C SER A 115 2.97 2.78 13.61
N GLY A 116 3.18 3.12 12.34
CA GLY A 116 2.16 3.14 11.32
C GLY A 116 1.63 1.74 11.04
N GLN A 117 2.51 0.73 10.90
CA GLN A 117 2.14 -0.68 10.71
C GLN A 117 1.29 -1.26 11.87
N TYR A 118 1.50 -0.78 13.10
CA TYR A 118 0.60 -1.12 14.21
C TYR A 118 -0.78 -0.49 14.09
N SER A 119 -0.86 0.71 13.54
CA SER A 119 -2.10 1.47 13.33
C SER A 119 -2.88 1.03 12.09
N GLY A 120 -2.26 0.20 11.22
CA GLY A 120 -2.82 -0.34 9.98
C GLY A 120 -1.74 -0.48 8.90
N GLU A 121 -2.08 -0.93 7.69
CA GLU A 121 -1.07 -1.05 6.61
C GLU A 121 -0.93 0.25 5.79
N ASN A 122 -2.00 1.02 5.66
CA ASN A 122 -2.01 2.29 4.92
C ASN A 122 -3.09 3.26 5.42
N ALA A 123 -2.97 4.52 5.01
CA ALA A 123 -3.92 5.57 5.36
C ALA A 123 -5.34 5.31 4.79
N PHE A 124 -5.45 4.49 3.74
CA PHE A 124 -6.71 4.11 3.12
C PHE A 124 -7.53 3.11 3.95
N GLY A 125 -6.92 2.48 4.96
CA GLY A 125 -7.54 1.42 5.75
C GLY A 125 -7.73 0.13 4.95
N LEU A 126 -6.83 -0.16 4.01
CA LEU A 126 -6.80 -1.41 3.25
C LEU A 126 -5.70 -2.33 3.79
N GLU A 127 -6.03 -3.57 4.12
CA GLU A 127 -5.07 -4.62 4.46
C GLU A 127 -4.86 -5.55 3.24
N ILE A 128 -3.61 -5.81 2.85
CA ILE A 128 -3.21 -6.58 1.67
C ILE A 128 -2.54 -7.89 2.11
N LYS A 129 -3.11 -9.03 1.72
CA LYS A 129 -2.57 -10.36 2.07
C LYS A 129 -2.40 -11.26 0.86
N HIS A 130 -1.21 -11.82 0.69
CA HIS A 130 -0.98 -12.86 -0.32
C HIS A 130 -1.41 -14.24 0.20
N ASP A 131 -2.37 -14.88 -0.47
CA ASP A 131 -2.73 -16.29 -0.22
C ASP A 131 -2.11 -17.21 -1.27
N MET A 132 -0.92 -17.70 -0.94
CA MET A 132 -0.14 -18.60 -1.81
C MET A 132 -0.79 -19.96 -2.08
N LYS A 133 -1.84 -20.32 -1.32
CA LYS A 133 -2.52 -21.62 -1.45
C LYS A 133 -3.87 -21.50 -2.13
N LEU A 134 -4.33 -20.29 -2.45
CA LEU A 134 -5.63 -20.08 -3.10
C LEU A 134 -5.73 -20.87 -4.41
N GLU A 135 -4.71 -20.79 -5.27
CA GLU A 135 -4.72 -21.45 -6.57
C GLU A 135 -4.73 -22.98 -6.45
N GLU A 136 -3.94 -23.52 -5.52
CA GLU A 136 -3.83 -24.97 -5.26
C GLU A 136 -5.09 -25.53 -4.61
N THR A 137 -5.61 -24.83 -3.59
CA THR A 137 -6.64 -25.39 -2.70
C THR A 137 -8.05 -24.94 -3.04
N GLY A 138 -8.20 -23.83 -3.77
CA GLY A 138 -9.49 -23.18 -4.01
C GLY A 138 -10.15 -22.61 -2.74
N ASN A 139 -9.39 -22.45 -1.66
CA ASN A 139 -9.84 -21.88 -0.40
C ASN A 139 -8.97 -20.69 -0.03
N ILE A 140 -9.60 -19.70 0.61
CA ILE A 140 -8.95 -18.53 1.18
C ILE A 140 -8.76 -18.75 2.67
N TYR A 141 -7.57 -18.48 3.18
CA TYR A 141 -7.27 -18.51 4.61
C TYR A 141 -7.44 -17.12 5.23
N ILE A 142 -8.39 -16.97 6.16
CA ILE A 142 -8.62 -15.74 6.90
C ILE A 142 -8.01 -15.86 8.30
N GLU A 143 -6.93 -15.12 8.56
CA GLU A 143 -6.27 -15.07 9.86
C GLU A 143 -7.03 -14.19 10.86
N TYR A 144 -7.13 -14.64 12.10
CA TYR A 144 -7.71 -13.89 13.21
C TYR A 144 -6.80 -13.77 14.44
N GLN A 145 -5.78 -14.61 14.59
CA GLN A 145 -4.83 -14.57 15.71
C GLN A 145 -3.47 -15.11 15.30
N GLU A 146 -2.41 -14.57 15.90
CA GLU A 146 -1.03 -15.03 15.69
C GLU A 146 -0.26 -15.19 17.01
N ARG A 147 0.88 -15.88 16.94
CA ARG A 147 1.89 -15.91 18.01
C ARG A 147 3.28 -16.09 17.42
N LEU A 148 4.28 -15.44 18.01
CA LEU A 148 5.66 -15.49 17.52
C LEU A 148 6.29 -16.90 17.58
N LYS A 149 5.94 -17.68 18.60
CA LYS A 149 6.37 -19.08 18.79
C LYS A 149 5.32 -19.85 19.57
N ASN A 150 5.37 -21.18 19.49
CA ASN A 150 4.40 -22.07 20.11
C ASN A 150 4.29 -21.95 21.64
N THR A 151 5.30 -21.38 22.30
CA THR A 151 5.33 -21.14 23.76
C THR A 151 4.79 -19.78 24.19
N LEU A 152 4.49 -18.88 23.25
CA LEU A 152 3.96 -17.55 23.55
C LEU A 152 2.43 -17.49 23.42
N PRO A 153 1.77 -16.58 24.17
CA PRO A 153 0.34 -16.40 24.09
C PRO A 153 -0.09 -15.95 22.69
N TRP A 154 -1.34 -16.31 22.34
CA TRP A 154 -2.00 -15.80 21.15
C TRP A 154 -2.30 -14.31 21.31
N THR A 155 -2.06 -13.56 20.25
CA THR A 155 -2.39 -12.13 20.15
C THR A 155 -3.40 -11.96 19.02
N ASN A 156 -4.33 -11.03 19.19
CA ASN A 156 -5.27 -10.68 18.12
C ASN A 156 -4.49 -10.16 16.91
N SER A 157 -4.77 -10.76 15.76
CA SER A 157 -4.16 -10.44 14.48
C SER A 157 -5.23 -10.40 13.42
N GLY A 158 -4.86 -9.94 12.23
CA GLY A 158 -5.71 -9.94 11.08
C GLY A 158 -7.10 -9.35 11.34
N ILE A 159 -8.17 -10.13 11.13
CA ILE A 159 -9.54 -9.61 11.25
C ILE A 159 -9.92 -9.19 12.67
N LEU A 160 -9.18 -9.60 13.71
CA LEU A 160 -9.38 -9.19 15.10
C LEU A 160 -8.44 -8.07 15.56
N LYS A 161 -7.48 -7.66 14.72
CA LYS A 161 -6.56 -6.58 15.05
C LYS A 161 -7.35 -5.26 15.15
N GLU A 162 -7.14 -4.54 16.24
CA GLU A 162 -7.70 -3.19 16.46
C GLU A 162 -6.82 -2.16 15.76
N ASP A 163 -7.13 -1.87 14.51
CA ASP A 163 -6.41 -0.94 13.64
C ASP A 163 -7.38 -0.15 12.75
N ASN A 164 -6.86 0.65 11.82
CA ASN A 164 -7.67 1.44 10.90
C ASN A 164 -8.24 0.62 9.71
N ALA A 165 -7.95 -0.69 9.61
CA ALA A 165 -8.31 -1.47 8.44
C ALA A 165 -9.84 -1.63 8.36
N LYS A 166 -10.41 -1.23 7.23
CA LYS A 166 -11.83 -1.36 6.88
C LYS A 166 -12.02 -2.36 5.76
N TYR A 167 -11.03 -2.46 4.87
CA TYR A 167 -11.06 -3.27 3.67
C TYR A 167 -9.94 -4.28 3.72
N TRP A 168 -10.16 -5.42 3.08
CA TRP A 168 -9.22 -6.51 3.04
C TRP A 168 -9.12 -7.06 1.63
N ILE A 169 -7.94 -6.96 1.01
CA ILE A 169 -7.64 -7.63 -0.26
C ILE A 169 -6.78 -8.87 -0.01
N ILE A 170 -7.26 -10.02 -0.48
CA ILE A 170 -6.56 -11.30 -0.31
C ILE A 170 -6.63 -12.17 -1.56
N GLY A 171 -5.51 -12.80 -1.91
CA GLY A 171 -5.43 -13.73 -3.04
C GLY A 171 -4.04 -13.73 -3.67
N SER A 172 -3.98 -13.88 -4.99
CA SER A 172 -2.79 -13.71 -5.84
C SER A 172 -3.07 -12.67 -6.94
N SER A 173 -2.05 -12.34 -7.75
CA SER A 173 -2.23 -11.46 -8.91
C SER A 173 -3.15 -12.06 -9.99
N CYS A 174 -3.39 -13.37 -9.96
CA CYS A 174 -4.30 -14.07 -10.87
C CYS A 174 -5.76 -14.07 -10.37
N GLU A 175 -5.97 -14.21 -9.06
CA GLU A 175 -7.29 -14.28 -8.44
C GLU A 175 -7.25 -13.67 -7.04
N TYR A 176 -8.07 -12.64 -6.79
CA TYR A 176 -8.14 -11.96 -5.51
C TYR A 176 -9.57 -11.58 -5.14
N TYR A 177 -9.78 -11.29 -3.86
CA TYR A 177 -11.06 -10.93 -3.28
C TYR A 177 -10.91 -9.70 -2.41
N ILE A 178 -11.87 -8.78 -2.50
CA ILE A 178 -11.92 -7.58 -1.66
C ILE A 178 -13.13 -7.70 -0.74
N PHE A 179 -12.89 -7.66 0.57
CA PHE A 179 -13.91 -7.76 1.61
C PHE A 179 -13.98 -6.49 2.46
N LEU A 180 -15.13 -6.27 3.10
CA LEU A 180 -15.18 -5.46 4.31
C LEU A 180 -14.63 -6.30 5.47
N LYS A 181 -13.78 -5.71 6.31
CA LYS A 181 -13.27 -6.36 7.53
C LYS A 181 -14.42 -6.70 8.49
N SER A 182 -15.46 -5.86 8.53
CA SER A 182 -16.69 -6.12 9.30
C SER A 182 -17.37 -7.43 8.91
N ASP A 183 -17.50 -7.70 7.61
CA ASP A 183 -18.23 -8.86 7.11
C ASP A 183 -17.45 -10.15 7.40
N LEU A 184 -16.12 -10.10 7.29
CA LEU A 184 -15.25 -11.19 7.72
C LEU A 184 -15.34 -11.44 9.24
N TYR A 185 -15.43 -10.38 10.03
CA TYR A 185 -15.62 -10.47 11.47
C TYR A 185 -16.98 -11.08 11.83
N GLU A 186 -18.06 -10.67 11.17
CA GLU A 186 -19.39 -11.25 11.37
C GLU A 186 -19.45 -12.72 10.98
N LEU A 187 -18.79 -13.10 9.87
CA LEU A 187 -18.62 -14.49 9.47
C LEU A 187 -17.86 -15.30 10.54
N TYR A 188 -16.75 -14.76 11.06
CA TYR A 188 -16.00 -15.36 12.16
C TYR A 188 -16.88 -15.59 13.41
N GLN A 189 -17.66 -14.59 13.80
CA GLN A 189 -18.54 -14.71 14.96
C GLN A 189 -19.65 -15.73 14.74
N SER A 190 -20.17 -15.81 13.51
CA SER A 190 -21.17 -16.81 13.12
C SER A 190 -20.58 -18.23 13.15
N LEU A 191 -19.34 -18.40 12.66
CA LEU A 191 -18.60 -19.66 12.74
C LEU A 191 -18.38 -20.09 14.19
N ARG A 192 -18.03 -19.17 15.09
CA ARG A 192 -17.88 -19.51 16.52
C ARG A 192 -19.17 -20.01 17.16
N LYS A 193 -20.31 -19.42 16.79
CA LYS A 193 -21.63 -19.80 17.32
C LYS A 193 -22.15 -21.11 16.74
N SER A 194 -21.84 -21.41 15.48
CA SER A 194 -22.34 -22.62 14.80
C SER A 194 -21.39 -23.10 13.69
N PRO A 195 -20.24 -23.70 14.05
CA PRO A 195 -19.18 -24.05 13.10
C PRO A 195 -19.64 -24.98 11.97
N LEU A 196 -20.58 -25.89 12.26
CA LEU A 196 -21.04 -26.91 11.31
C LEU A 196 -22.12 -26.41 10.32
N LYS A 197 -22.61 -25.17 10.47
CA LYS A 197 -23.77 -24.68 9.71
C LYS A 197 -23.42 -23.75 8.56
N ILE A 198 -22.19 -23.26 8.49
CA ILE A 198 -21.80 -22.29 7.46
C ILE A 198 -21.13 -23.03 6.33
N TYR A 199 -21.90 -23.33 5.30
CA TYR A 199 -21.41 -24.04 4.12
C TYR A 199 -20.26 -23.28 3.47
N GLY A 200 -19.19 -24.01 3.14
CA GLY A 200 -17.98 -23.44 2.54
C GLY A 200 -17.05 -22.74 3.53
N CYS A 201 -17.30 -22.78 4.84
CA CYS A 201 -16.40 -22.22 5.85
C CYS A 201 -16.13 -23.17 7.01
N HIS A 202 -14.88 -23.23 7.49
CA HIS A 202 -14.53 -24.00 8.68
C HIS A 202 -13.23 -23.52 9.33
N PHE A 203 -13.12 -23.65 10.66
CA PHE A 203 -11.87 -23.37 11.37
C PHE A 203 -10.77 -24.34 10.97
N VAL A 204 -9.56 -23.82 10.76
CA VAL A 204 -8.39 -24.66 10.59
C VAL A 204 -8.03 -25.28 11.93
N LYS A 205 -7.82 -26.60 11.94
CA LYS A 205 -7.40 -27.32 13.14
C LYS A 205 -6.03 -26.80 13.59
N GLU A 206 -5.93 -26.42 14.86
CA GLU A 206 -4.67 -26.00 15.45
C GLU A 206 -3.66 -27.15 15.39
N ILE A 207 -2.46 -26.85 14.91
CA ILE A 207 -1.32 -27.76 14.90
C ILE A 207 -0.43 -27.39 16.09
N ALA A 208 0.17 -28.37 16.77
CA ALA A 208 0.95 -28.16 18.00
C ALA A 208 1.98 -27.01 17.90
N ASN A 209 2.59 -26.83 16.72
CA ASN A 209 3.59 -25.78 16.45
C ASN A 209 3.08 -24.64 15.55
N GLY A 210 1.76 -24.52 15.35
CA GLY A 210 1.17 -23.47 14.52
C GLY A 210 1.38 -22.09 15.15
N THR A 211 1.69 -21.09 14.32
CA THR A 211 1.89 -19.69 14.73
C THR A 211 0.74 -18.78 14.30
N SER A 212 -0.27 -19.31 13.61
CA SER A 212 -1.42 -18.56 13.11
C SER A 212 -2.70 -19.37 13.33
N LYS A 213 -3.79 -18.68 13.66
CA LYS A 213 -5.15 -19.23 13.66
C LYS A 213 -5.99 -18.52 12.63
N GLY A 214 -6.82 -19.31 11.95
CA GLY A 214 -7.70 -18.82 10.91
C GLY A 214 -8.82 -19.79 10.61
N PHE A 215 -9.69 -19.37 9.68
CA PHE A 215 -10.68 -20.23 9.07
C PHE A 215 -10.49 -20.24 7.55
N LEU A 216 -10.88 -21.34 6.92
CA LEU A 216 -10.92 -21.45 5.47
C LEU A 216 -12.29 -21.03 4.97
N MET A 217 -12.31 -20.34 3.84
CA MET A 217 -13.50 -19.96 3.09
C MET A 217 -13.34 -20.43 1.63
N SER A 218 -14.33 -21.17 1.13
CA SER A 218 -14.31 -21.64 -0.27
C SER A 218 -14.46 -20.48 -1.24
N ARG A 219 -13.95 -20.65 -2.48
CA ARG A 219 -14.19 -19.69 -3.58
C ARG A 219 -15.65 -19.29 -3.74
N ALA A 220 -16.58 -20.24 -3.63
CA ALA A 220 -18.02 -19.96 -3.77
C ALA A 220 -18.50 -19.00 -2.69
N LYS A 221 -18.10 -19.23 -1.44
CA LYS A 221 -18.48 -18.36 -0.32
C LYS A 221 -17.76 -17.01 -0.37
N ALA A 222 -16.51 -17.00 -0.81
CA ALA A 222 -15.74 -15.77 -1.04
C ALA A 222 -16.41 -14.86 -2.08
N LYS A 223 -16.92 -15.42 -3.19
CA LYS A 223 -17.67 -14.67 -4.21
C LYS A 223 -18.98 -14.10 -3.67
N GLU A 224 -19.68 -14.85 -2.82
CA GLU A 224 -20.92 -14.40 -2.18
C GLU A 224 -20.67 -13.22 -1.22
N LEU A 225 -19.58 -13.27 -0.45
CA LEU A 225 -19.26 -12.29 0.58
C LEU A 225 -18.49 -11.07 0.05
N CYS A 226 -17.89 -11.16 -1.14
CA CYS A 226 -16.99 -10.11 -1.61
C CYS A 226 -17.71 -8.75 -1.69
N PHE A 227 -17.05 -7.73 -1.14
CA PHE A 227 -17.51 -6.35 -1.23
C PHE A 227 -17.34 -5.82 -2.65
N ALA A 228 -16.23 -6.18 -3.30
CA ALA A 228 -15.95 -5.82 -4.68
C ALA A 228 -15.22 -6.95 -5.41
N SER A 229 -15.54 -7.06 -6.69
CA SER A 229 -15.01 -8.10 -7.58
C SER A 229 -13.70 -7.71 -8.27
N THR A 230 -13.40 -6.42 -8.33
CA THR A 230 -12.17 -5.86 -8.89
C THR A 230 -11.77 -4.59 -8.13
N ILE A 231 -10.51 -4.15 -8.27
CA ILE A 231 -10.07 -2.86 -7.73
C ILE A 231 -10.87 -1.68 -8.32
N SER A 232 -11.23 -1.73 -9.61
CA SER A 232 -12.06 -0.68 -10.21
C SER A 232 -13.47 -0.63 -9.61
N ASP A 233 -14.11 -1.79 -9.45
CA ASP A 233 -15.42 -1.92 -8.77
C ASP A 233 -15.32 -1.41 -7.32
N PHE A 234 -14.27 -1.79 -6.60
CA PHE A 234 -13.99 -1.30 -5.25
C PHE A 234 -13.93 0.22 -5.19
N LEU A 235 -13.11 0.84 -6.04
CA LEU A 235 -12.97 2.29 -6.11
C LEU A 235 -14.28 3.00 -6.48
N SER A 236 -15.16 2.35 -7.25
CA SER A 236 -16.48 2.91 -7.59
C SER A 236 -17.47 2.89 -6.43
N LYS A 237 -17.33 1.92 -5.51
CA LYS A 237 -18.23 1.70 -4.36
C LYS A 237 -17.87 2.53 -3.14
N ILE A 238 -16.59 2.85 -2.99
CA ILE A 238 -16.12 3.70 -1.90
C ILE A 238 -16.27 5.16 -2.31
N ASN A 239 -17.02 5.94 -1.52
CA ASN A 239 -17.22 7.36 -1.77
C ASN A 239 -15.92 8.12 -1.51
N THR A 240 -15.12 8.31 -2.56
CA THR A 240 -13.96 9.19 -2.52
C THR A 240 -14.47 10.61 -2.80
N GLU A 241 -14.76 11.41 -1.77
CA GLU A 241 -15.14 12.82 -1.96
C GLU A 241 -13.92 13.61 -2.46
N TYR A 242 -13.93 13.98 -3.75
CA TYR A 242 -12.81 14.60 -4.47
C TYR A 242 -12.61 16.10 -4.14
N TYR A 243 -11.37 16.57 -3.99
CA TYR A 243 -10.96 17.97 -3.76
C TYR A 243 -9.74 18.38 -4.60
N ALA A 244 -9.95 19.13 -5.69
CA ALA A 244 -8.90 19.52 -6.65
C ALA A 244 -7.62 20.12 -6.05
N ALA A 245 -6.46 19.73 -6.57
CA ALA A 245 -5.18 20.37 -6.27
C ALA A 245 -5.18 21.86 -6.67
N GLY A 246 -4.76 22.73 -5.74
CA GLY A 246 -4.61 24.18 -5.95
C GLY A 246 -5.51 25.04 -5.05
N TYR A 247 -5.16 25.16 -3.77
CA TYR A 247 -5.63 26.15 -2.79
C TYR A 247 -7.15 26.30 -2.50
N TYR A 248 -8.05 25.61 -3.20
CA TYR A 248 -9.50 25.71 -2.96
C TYR A 248 -10.19 24.35 -2.75
N VAL A 249 -11.15 24.33 -1.82
CA VAL A 249 -11.96 23.16 -1.45
C VAL A 249 -13.32 23.24 -2.14
N HIS A 250 -13.68 22.18 -2.88
CA HIS A 250 -14.94 22.08 -3.61
C HIS A 250 -15.67 20.79 -3.24
N GLY A 251 -16.86 20.89 -2.64
CA GLY A 251 -17.61 19.74 -2.12
C GLY A 251 -18.71 19.18 -3.03
N ARG A 252 -18.70 19.50 -4.34
CA ARG A 252 -19.70 19.00 -5.30
C ARG A 252 -19.09 18.66 -6.66
N ARG A 253 -19.44 17.50 -7.21
CA ARG A 253 -19.02 17.02 -8.55
C ARG A 253 -19.52 17.91 -9.71
N ASP A 254 -20.57 18.70 -9.50
CA ASP A 254 -21.17 19.62 -10.49
C ASP A 254 -20.43 20.97 -10.62
N CYS A 255 -19.33 21.16 -9.89
CA CYS A 255 -18.51 22.35 -9.99
C CYS A 255 -17.72 22.40 -11.31
N LYS A 256 -17.80 23.54 -12.03
CA LYS A 256 -17.12 23.77 -13.31
C LYS A 256 -15.61 23.53 -13.27
N TYR A 257 -14.98 23.78 -12.11
CA TYR A 257 -13.54 23.57 -11.88
C TYR A 257 -13.16 22.10 -11.68
N ILE A 258 -14.05 21.27 -11.12
CA ILE A 258 -13.81 19.82 -10.92
C ILE A 258 -14.16 19.03 -12.18
N ALA A 259 -15.30 19.34 -12.82
CA ALA A 259 -15.88 18.52 -13.89
C ALA A 259 -14.96 18.27 -15.10
N ASN A 260 -13.93 19.11 -15.29
CA ASN A 260 -13.01 19.05 -16.43
C ASN A 260 -11.58 18.64 -16.02
N LYS A 261 -11.37 18.26 -14.75
CA LYS A 261 -10.07 17.84 -14.24
C LYS A 261 -9.97 16.32 -14.30
N PRO A 262 -8.84 15.75 -14.75
CA PRO A 262 -8.58 14.33 -14.59
C PRO A 262 -8.64 13.99 -13.10
N ASP A 263 -9.32 12.90 -12.73
CA ASP A 263 -9.50 12.47 -11.34
C ASP A 263 -8.16 12.41 -10.57
N ALA A 264 -7.07 12.09 -11.27
CA ALA A 264 -5.70 12.05 -10.74
C ALA A 264 -5.11 13.41 -10.29
N SER A 265 -5.77 14.54 -10.58
CA SER A 265 -5.35 15.88 -10.15
C SER A 265 -6.13 16.41 -8.95
N LEU A 266 -6.96 15.55 -8.33
CA LEU A 266 -7.80 15.87 -7.19
C LEU A 266 -7.22 15.24 -5.92
N GLN A 267 -7.01 16.05 -4.89
CA GLN A 267 -6.68 15.64 -3.53
C GLN A 267 -7.95 15.27 -2.77
N ILE A 268 -7.90 14.48 -1.70
CA ILE A 268 -9.12 13.98 -1.04
C ILE A 268 -9.02 14.27 0.45
N TYR A 269 -10.09 14.78 1.05
CA TYR A 269 -10.19 15.11 2.48
C TYR A 269 -11.47 14.50 3.06
N HIS A 270 -11.46 14.18 4.36
CA HIS A 270 -12.61 13.56 5.02
C HIS A 270 -13.71 14.54 5.40
N SER A 271 -13.41 15.84 5.42
CA SER A 271 -14.37 16.92 5.63
C SER A 271 -13.87 18.24 5.02
N VAL A 272 -14.77 19.21 4.86
CA VAL A 272 -14.41 20.58 4.46
C VAL A 272 -13.50 21.24 5.50
N ASP A 273 -13.71 20.96 6.77
CA ASP A 273 -12.91 21.51 7.86
C ASP A 273 -11.48 20.96 7.83
N ASP A 274 -11.28 19.68 7.52
CA ASP A 274 -9.94 19.08 7.36
C ASP A 274 -9.17 19.74 6.21
N ALA A 275 -9.87 20.02 5.11
CA ALA A 275 -9.28 20.69 3.96
C ALA A 275 -8.89 22.15 4.28
N VAL A 276 -9.71 22.85 5.08
CA VAL A 276 -9.39 24.21 5.55
C VAL A 276 -8.19 24.21 6.50
N HIS A 277 -8.11 23.25 7.43
CA HIS A 277 -6.95 23.06 8.31
C HIS A 277 -5.66 22.74 7.52
N ALA A 278 -5.78 22.05 6.39
CA ALA A 278 -4.68 21.78 5.48
C ALA A 278 -4.27 22.99 4.61
N GLY A 279 -4.84 24.17 4.85
CA GLY A 279 -4.45 25.43 4.18
C GLY A 279 -5.24 25.75 2.91
N TYR A 280 -6.33 25.04 2.63
CA TYR A 280 -7.19 25.30 1.48
C TYR A 280 -8.33 26.26 1.85
N LYS A 281 -8.83 27.03 0.88
CA LYS A 281 -9.91 28.01 1.08
C LYS A 281 -11.23 27.48 0.53
N LYS A 282 -12.35 27.72 1.21
CA LYS A 282 -13.68 27.39 0.69
C LYS A 282 -13.99 28.24 -0.55
N CYS A 283 -14.44 27.63 -1.64
CA CYS A 283 -14.93 28.39 -2.80
C CYS A 283 -16.28 29.06 -2.46
N THR A 284 -16.39 30.38 -2.64
CA THR A 284 -17.60 31.18 -2.33
C THR A 284 -18.26 31.80 -3.55
N ASP A 285 -17.78 31.53 -4.77
CA ASP A 285 -18.34 32.11 -6.00
C ASP A 285 -19.61 31.35 -6.43
N PRO A 286 -20.79 31.99 -6.44
CA PRO A 286 -22.04 31.33 -6.84
C PRO A 286 -22.05 30.88 -8.31
N SER A 287 -21.23 31.49 -9.18
CA SER A 287 -21.17 31.18 -10.61
C SER A 287 -20.34 29.91 -10.94
N CYS A 288 -19.64 29.35 -9.95
CA CYS A 288 -18.78 28.15 -10.12
C CYS A 288 -19.54 26.82 -10.20
N PHE A 289 -20.86 26.82 -9.94
CA PHE A 289 -21.70 25.62 -10.00
C PHE A 289 -22.49 25.65 -11.31
N HIS A 290 -22.48 24.55 -12.06
CA HIS A 290 -23.32 24.44 -13.25
C HIS A 290 -24.81 24.56 -12.84
N LYS A 291 -25.58 25.37 -13.57
CA LYS A 291 -27.04 25.35 -13.52
C LYS A 291 -27.57 24.05 -14.11
#